data_AF-A0A955MEK4-F1
#
_entry.id   AF-A0A955MEK4-F1
#
_cell.length_a   1.000
_cell.length_b   1.000
_cell.length_c   1.000
_cell.angle_alpha   90.00
_cell.angle_beta   90.00
_cell.angle_gamma   90.00
#
_symmetry.space_group_name_H-M   'P 1'
#
loop_
_entity.id
_entity.type
_entity.pdbx_description
1 polymer ?
#
loop_
_entity_poly.entity_id
_entity_poly.type
_entity_poly.pdbx_seq_one_letter_code
_entity_poly.pdbx_strand_id
1 'polypeptide(L)' 'LNIRFGSSQAATVSIQLFNSLGQRVHTLETTLLSGATLRQLPIGHLPAGIYQLSVSCEEASGSRMVVVE' A
#
# COMPACT_ATOMS: atom_id res chain seq x y z
N LEU A 1 1.72 -5.85 -9.32
CA LEU A 1 2.25 -5.67 -7.97
C LEU A 1 1.12 -5.96 -7.00
N ASN A 2 1.28 -7.02 -6.22
CA ASN A 2 0.31 -7.40 -5.20
C ASN A 2 0.83 -6.93 -3.84
N ILE A 3 -0.07 -6.36 -3.03
CA ILE A 3 0.26 -5.92 -1.68
C ILE A 3 -0.74 -6.56 -0.76
N ARG A 4 -0.24 -7.43 0.11
CA ARG A 4 -1.00 -8.02 1.19
C ARG A 4 -0.71 -7.23 2.45
N PHE A 5 -1.76 -6.75 3.10
CA PHE A 5 -1.62 -6.09 4.39
C PHE A 5 -2.69 -6.57 5.35
N GLY A 6 -2.34 -6.54 6.63
CA GLY A 6 -3.25 -6.93 7.69
C GLY A 6 -2.98 -6.14 8.96
N SER A 7 -4.05 -5.97 9.73
CA SER A 7 -4.02 -5.37 11.06
C SER A 7 -4.93 -6.16 11.99
N SER A 8 -4.53 -6.24 13.25
CA SER A 8 -5.38 -6.79 14.32
C SER A 8 -6.59 -5.92 14.66
N GLN A 9 -6.65 -4.68 14.16
CA GLN A 9 -7.70 -3.71 14.46
C GLN A 9 -8.15 -2.97 13.18
N ALA A 10 -9.08 -2.04 13.35
CA ALA A 10 -9.45 -1.14 12.29
C ALA A 10 -8.27 -0.20 11.99
N ALA A 11 -7.89 -0.12 10.72
CA ALA A 11 -6.73 0.64 10.27
C ALA A 11 -7.00 1.29 8.92
N THR A 12 -6.48 2.49 8.73
CA THR A 12 -6.44 3.14 7.42
C THR A 12 -5.08 2.90 6.80
N VAL A 13 -5.06 2.28 5.62
CA VAL A 13 -3.84 1.97 4.88
C VAL A 13 -3.77 2.89 3.67
N SER A 14 -2.67 3.63 3.53
CA SER A 14 -2.36 4.45 2.35
C SER A 14 -1.16 3.86 1.63
N ILE A 15 -1.32 3.60 0.34
CA ILE A 15 -0.30 3.05 -0.54
C ILE A 15 -0.05 4.06 -1.64
N GLN A 16 1.20 4.48 -1.79
CA GLN A 16 1.61 5.49 -2.74
C GLN A 16 2.80 5.00 -3.55
N LEU A 17 2.79 5.24 -4.87
CA LEU A 17 3.97 5.07 -5.71
C LEU A 17 4.49 6.42 -6.15
N PHE A 18 5.81 6.56 -6.11
CA PHE A 18 6.55 7.71 -6.61
C PHE A 18 7.51 7.28 -7.71
N ASN A 19 7.64 8.08 -8.76
CA ASN A 19 8.67 7.88 -9.77
C ASN A 19 10.06 8.36 -9.27
N SER A 20 11.09 8.19 -10.08
CA SER A 20 12.47 8.61 -9.75
C SER A 20 12.63 10.12 -9.55
N LEU A 21 11.68 10.94 -9.99
CA LEU A 21 11.65 12.39 -9.77
C LEU A 21 10.91 12.76 -8.47
N GLY A 22 10.46 11.79 -7.69
CA GLY A 22 9.66 12.01 -6.47
C GLY A 22 8.21 12.40 -6.75
N GLN A 23 7.73 12.28 -7.99
CA GLN A 23 6.34 12.57 -8.33
C GLN A 23 5.46 11.36 -8.02
N ARG A 24 4.34 11.60 -7.34
CA ARG A 24 3.36 10.57 -7.03
C ARG A 24 2.60 10.17 -8.29
N VAL A 25 2.73 8.91 -8.70
CA VAL A 25 2.10 8.35 -9.91
C VAL A 25 0.91 7.45 -9.61
N HIS A 26 0.78 6.96 -8.38
CA HIS A 26 -0.37 6.16 -7.95
C HIS A 26 -0.67 6.39 -6.47
N THR A 27 -1.94 6.27 -6.10
CA THR A 27 -2.40 6.33 -4.70
C THR A 27 -3.59 5.41 -4.53
N LEU A 28 -3.57 4.62 -3.46
CA LEU A 28 -4.66 3.79 -3.03
C LEU A 28 -4.82 3.95 -1.52
N GLU A 29 -6.01 4.34 -1.08
CA GLU A 29 -6.37 4.40 0.33
C GLU A 29 -7.50 3.43 0.60
N THR A 30 -7.39 2.67 1.69
CA THR A 30 -8.42 1.73 2.07
C THR A 30 -8.48 1.55 3.57
N THR A 31 -9.68 1.35 4.07
CA THR A 31 -9.91 1.03 5.47
C THR A 31 -10.04 -0.48 5.61
N LEU A 32 -9.29 -1.03 6.56
CA LEU A 32 -9.41 -2.39 7.03
C LEU A 32 -10.15 -2.36 8.38
N LEU A 33 -11.09 -3.27 8.64
CA LEU A 33 -11.76 -3.37 9.94
C LEU A 33 -11.01 -4.28 10.92
N SER A 34 -10.46 -5.39 10.42
CA SER A 34 -9.48 -6.28 11.06
C SER A 34 -9.18 -7.43 10.09
N GLY A 35 -8.05 -8.12 10.27
CA GLY A 35 -7.66 -9.28 9.47
C GLY A 35 -6.62 -8.94 8.40
N ALA A 36 -6.66 -9.65 7.27
CA ALA A 36 -5.75 -9.41 6.15
C ALA A 36 -6.54 -9.23 4.86
N THR A 37 -6.04 -8.37 3.98
CA THR A 37 -6.59 -8.17 2.64
C THR A 37 -5.46 -8.12 1.62
N LEU A 38 -5.80 -8.49 0.39
CA LEU A 38 -4.92 -8.44 -0.77
C LEU A 38 -5.41 -7.32 -1.68
N ARG A 39 -4.52 -6.41 -2.07
CA ARG A 39 -4.78 -5.39 -3.08
C ARG A 39 -3.79 -5.52 -4.22
N GLN A 40 -4.33 -5.50 -5.43
CA GLN A 40 -3.54 -5.43 -6.65
C GLN A 40 -3.41 -3.98 -7.06
N LEU A 41 -2.17 -3.50 -7.25
CA LEU A 41 -1.92 -2.19 -7.81
C LEU A 41 -1.79 -2.29 -9.34
N PRO A 42 -2.64 -1.58 -10.11
CA PRO A 42 -2.64 -1.64 -11.56
C PRO A 42 -1.49 -0.81 -12.14
N ILE A 43 -0.25 -1.30 -12.05
CA ILE A 43 0.95 -0.59 -12.51
C ILE A 43 1.32 -0.85 -13.98
N GLY A 44 0.55 -1.68 -14.71
CA GLY A 44 0.89 -2.09 -16.07
C GLY A 44 0.93 -0.97 -17.12
N HIS A 45 0.35 0.19 -16.81
CA HIS A 45 0.39 1.38 -17.66
C HIS A 45 1.59 2.30 -17.36
N LEU A 46 2.35 2.02 -16.29
CA LEU A 46 3.49 2.85 -15.92
C LEU A 46 4.69 2.52 -16.83
N PRO A 47 5.45 3.53 -17.27
CA PRO A 47 6.70 3.30 -18.01
C PRO A 47 7.67 2.40 -17.23
N ALA A 48 8.51 1.65 -17.95
CA ALA A 48 9.58 0.88 -17.31
C ALA A 48 10.53 1.81 -16.55
N GLY A 49 10.85 1.48 -15.30
CA GLY A 49 11.71 2.30 -14.46
C GLY A 49 11.72 1.87 -12.99
N ILE A 50 12.45 2.61 -12.18
CA ILE A 50 12.50 2.44 -10.73
C ILE A 50 11.44 3.34 -10.09
N TYR A 51 10.65 2.75 -9.20
CA TYR A 51 9.61 3.44 -8.45
C TYR A 51 9.81 3.18 -6.96
N GLN A 52 9.48 4.19 -6.14
CA GLN A 52 9.44 4.06 -4.71
C GLN A 52 8.00 3.75 -4.27
N LEU A 53 7.83 2.64 -3.56
CA LEU A 53 6.57 2.28 -2.92
C LEU A 53 6.60 2.76 -1.47
N SER A 54 5.63 3.58 -1.08
CA SER A 54 5.38 3.96 0.31
C SER A 54 4.09 3.33 0.78
N VAL A 55 4.13 2.62 1.90
CA VAL A 55 2.94 2.05 2.54
C VAL A 55 2.90 2.57 3.97
N SER A 56 1.85 3.32 4.30
CA SER A 56 1.56 3.76 5.66
C SER A 56 0.29 3.09 6.16
N CYS A 57 0.26 2.81 7.45
CA CYS A 57 -0.87 2.22 8.15
C CYS A 57 -1.08 3.05 9.41
N GLU A 58 -2.25 3.68 9.51
CA GLU A 58 -2.70 4.40 10.68
C GLU A 58 -3.69 3.50 11.44
N GLU A 59 -3.25 3.06 12.62
CA GLU A 59 -4.03 2.24 13.54
C GLU A 59 -3.86 2.78 14.96
N ALA A 60 -4.91 2.71 15.79
CA ALA A 60 -4.88 3.26 17.15
C ALA A 60 -3.87 2.52 18.04
N SER A 61 -3.76 1.21 17.85
CA SER A 61 -2.80 0.32 18.51
C SER A 61 -2.82 -1.03 17.79
N GLY A 62 -1.75 -1.82 17.86
CA GLY A 62 -1.78 -3.19 17.37
C GLY A 62 -0.51 -3.65 16.66
N SER A 63 -0.61 -4.85 16.09
CA SER A 63 0.41 -5.40 15.20
C SER A 63 -0.08 -5.31 13.76
N ARG A 64 0.82 -4.84 12.89
CA ARG A 64 0.59 -4.73 11.46
C ARG A 64 1.50 -5.66 10.67
N MET A 65 1.02 -6.11 9.53
CA MET A 65 1.79 -6.86 8.55
C MET A 65 1.63 -6.22 7.18
N VAL A 66 2.73 -6.06 6.45
CA VAL A 66 2.74 -5.66 5.04
C VAL A 66 3.69 -6.59 4.29
N VAL A 67 3.20 -7.21 3.24
CA VAL A 67 3.97 -8.09 2.34
C VAL A 67 3.71 -7.63 0.91
N VAL A 68 4.79 -7.49 0.13
CA VAL A 68 4.75 -7.05 -1.26
C VAL A 68 5.23 -8.22 -2.12
N GLU A 69 4.40 -8.61 -3.10
CA GLU A 69 4.57 -9.80 -3.96
C GLU A 69 4.42 -9.45 -5.45
#